data_AF-A0A4R5QND8-F1
#
_entry.id   AF-A0A4R5QND8-F1
#
_cell.length_a   1.000
_cell.length_b   1.000
_cell.length_c   1.000
_cell.angle_alpha   90.00
_cell.angle_beta   90.00
_cell.angle_gamma   90.00
#
_symmetry.space_group_name_H-M   'P 1'
#
loop_
_entity.id
_entity.type
_entity.pdbx_description
1 polymer ?
#
loop_
_entity_poly.entity_id
_entity_poly.type
_entity_poly.pdbx_seq_one_letter_code
_entity_poly.pdbx_strand_id
1 'polypeptide(L)'
;MVQLAALPAVGTLLRGAARGRQQQVYEGLRLPGPPVTLVEDRWLVGWGCADPEPRTGCSRRGLFMAFDAGRERLFLMLLDDGEPVYLAPARTGHWPATLAETFAGFAPELARPPVFDQE
;
A
#
# COMPACT_ATOMS: atom_id res chain seq x y z
N MET A 1 1.78 -3.06 -9.62
CA MET A 1 2.16 -3.62 -8.30
C MET A 1 2.90 -4.95 -8.34
N VAL A 2 2.54 -5.93 -9.19
CA VAL A 2 3.22 -7.24 -9.25
C VAL A 2 4.74 -7.12 -9.38
N GLN A 3 5.24 -6.17 -10.18
CA GLN A 3 6.68 -5.91 -10.35
C GLN A 3 7.38 -5.49 -9.04
N LEU A 4 6.73 -4.69 -8.20
CA LEU A 4 7.25 -4.31 -6.87
C LEU A 4 7.36 -5.53 -5.96
N ALA A 5 6.32 -6.35 -5.91
CA ALA A 5 6.30 -7.58 -5.11
C ALA A 5 7.30 -8.65 -5.59
N ALA A 6 7.72 -8.58 -6.85
CA ALA A 6 8.72 -9.48 -7.42
C ALA A 6 10.17 -9.11 -7.02
N LEU A 7 10.40 -7.91 -6.45
CA LEU A 7 11.72 -7.57 -5.92
C LEU A 7 12.08 -8.49 -4.74
N PRO A 8 13.26 -9.13 -4.72
CA PRO A 8 13.60 -10.13 -3.70
C PRO A 8 13.44 -9.64 -2.24
N ALA A 9 13.87 -8.40 -1.96
CA ALA A 9 13.74 -7.77 -0.65
C ALA A 9 12.27 -7.58 -0.26
N VAL A 10 11.46 -7.07 -1.19
CA VAL A 10 10.02 -6.84 -0.99
C VAL A 10 9.29 -8.16 -0.80
N GLY A 11 9.55 -9.16 -1.65
CA GLY A 11 8.88 -10.45 -1.60
C GLY A 11 9.07 -11.16 -0.25
N THR A 12 10.24 -11.03 0.37
CA THR A 12 10.52 -11.59 1.69
C THR A 12 9.75 -10.89 2.79
N LEU A 13 9.77 -9.55 2.81
CA LEU A 13 9.03 -8.75 3.79
C LEU A 13 7.51 -8.93 3.61
N LEU A 14 7.04 -9.00 2.36
CA LEU A 14 5.63 -9.16 2.04
C LEU A 14 5.06 -10.45 2.57
N ARG A 15 5.81 -11.57 2.52
CA ARG A 15 5.35 -12.84 3.11
C ARG A 15 5.13 -12.73 4.62
N GLY A 16 6.01 -12.01 5.32
CA GLY A 16 5.87 -11.75 6.76
C GLY A 16 4.72 -10.79 7.06
N ALA A 17 4.67 -9.67 6.33
CA ALA A 17 3.66 -8.63 6.47
C ALA A 17 2.28 -9.10 6.00
N ALA A 18 2.15 -10.12 5.16
CA ALA A 18 0.86 -10.66 4.73
C ALA A 18 0.38 -11.83 5.62
N ARG A 19 1.04 -12.13 6.73
CA ARG A 19 0.73 -13.32 7.55
C ARG A 19 -0.71 -13.28 8.06
N GLY A 20 -1.49 -14.32 7.73
CA GLY A 20 -2.92 -14.44 8.07
C GLY A 20 -3.86 -13.77 7.06
N ARG A 21 -3.31 -13.06 6.06
CA ARG A 21 -4.03 -12.31 5.02
C ARG A 21 -3.43 -12.53 3.63
N GLN A 22 -2.65 -13.60 3.44
CA GLN A 22 -1.84 -13.82 2.24
C GLN A 22 -2.68 -13.80 0.98
N GLN A 23 -3.80 -14.52 0.98
CA GLN A 23 -4.69 -14.59 -0.18
C GLN A 23 -5.18 -13.19 -0.59
N GLN A 24 -5.69 -12.42 0.37
CA GLN A 24 -6.22 -11.08 0.11
C GLN A 24 -5.15 -10.12 -0.43
N VAL A 25 -3.94 -10.19 0.13
CA VAL A 25 -2.79 -9.40 -0.36
C VAL A 25 -2.38 -9.82 -1.77
N TYR A 26 -2.24 -11.11 -2.05
CA TYR A 26 -1.84 -11.58 -3.38
C TYR A 26 -2.90 -11.33 -4.45
N GLU A 27 -4.18 -11.40 -4.11
CA GLU A 27 -5.27 -10.93 -4.98
C GLU A 27 -5.17 -9.42 -5.20
N GLY A 28 -4.91 -8.65 -4.13
CA GLY A 28 -4.69 -7.21 -4.18
C GLY A 28 -3.57 -6.80 -5.14
N LEU A 29 -2.45 -7.54 -5.18
CA LEU A 29 -1.32 -7.27 -6.09
C LEU A 29 -1.69 -7.29 -7.58
N ARG A 30 -2.75 -8.04 -7.92
CA ARG A 30 -3.23 -8.21 -9.29
C ARG A 30 -4.26 -7.15 -9.69
N LEU A 31 -4.70 -6.33 -8.75
CA LEU A 31 -5.64 -5.25 -9.04
C LEU A 31 -5.00 -4.23 -10.00
N PRO A 32 -5.78 -3.67 -10.96
CA PRO A 32 -5.31 -2.60 -11.81
C PRO A 32 -4.98 -1.36 -10.99
N GLY A 33 -3.99 -0.59 -11.45
CA GLY A 33 -3.54 0.61 -10.77
C GLY A 33 -2.44 1.31 -11.59
N PRO A 34 -1.99 2.49 -11.14
CA PRO A 34 -0.90 3.19 -11.81
C PRO A 34 0.41 2.38 -11.78
N PRO A 35 1.40 2.76 -12.63
CA PRO A 35 2.76 2.27 -12.51
C PRO A 35 3.33 2.53 -11.11
N VAL A 36 4.28 1.69 -10.69
CA VAL A 36 5.02 1.90 -9.43
C VAL A 36 5.87 3.16 -9.57
N THR A 37 5.85 4.02 -8.56
CA THR A 37 6.58 5.30 -8.54
C THR A 37 7.71 5.25 -7.52
N LEU A 38 8.82 5.91 -7.85
CA LEU A 38 9.91 6.20 -6.91
C LEU A 38 9.67 7.59 -6.31
N VAL A 39 9.56 7.67 -4.99
CA VAL A 39 9.35 8.91 -4.24
C VAL A 39 10.60 9.21 -3.40
N GLU A 40 11.08 10.46 -3.49
CA GLU A 40 12.30 10.93 -2.80
C GLU A 40 13.52 10.01 -2.98
N ASP A 41 13.70 9.43 -4.18
CA ASP A 41 14.80 8.52 -4.53
C ASP A 41 14.97 7.30 -3.60
N ARG A 42 13.93 6.98 -2.80
CA ARG A 42 14.03 6.00 -1.71
C ARG A 42 12.83 5.08 -1.61
N TRP A 43 11.63 5.60 -1.84
CA TRP A 43 10.39 4.89 -1.61
C TRP A 43 9.83 4.34 -2.91
N LEU A 44 9.70 3.02 -3.01
CA LEU A 44 8.96 2.40 -4.10
C LEU A 44 7.50 2.25 -3.68
N VAL A 45 6.61 3.00 -4.31
CA VAL A 45 5.20 3.08 -3.93
C VAL A 45 4.32 2.60 -5.06
N GLY A 46 3.30 1.81 -4.74
CA GLY A 46 2.31 1.36 -5.72
C GLY A 46 1.01 0.94 -5.06
N TRP A 47 -0.08 1.09 -5.80
CA TRP A 47 -1.39 0.67 -5.36
C TRP A 47 -2.23 0.13 -6.51
N GLY A 48 -3.35 -0.51 -6.19
CA GLY A 48 -4.33 -0.96 -7.16
C GLY A 48 -5.71 -1.16 -6.53
N CYS A 49 -6.73 -1.06 -7.38
CA CYS A 49 -8.14 -0.99 -7.02
C CYS A 49 -8.99 -1.96 -7.83
N ALA A 50 -10.06 -2.49 -7.24
CA ALA A 50 -11.08 -3.26 -7.95
C ALA A 50 -12.17 -2.39 -8.63
N ASP A 51 -12.15 -1.06 -8.44
CA ASP A 51 -13.18 -0.17 -8.96
C ASP A 51 -13.03 0.09 -10.46
N PRO A 52 -14.14 0.10 -11.23
CA PRO A 52 -14.11 0.16 -12.69
C PRO A 52 -13.70 1.54 -13.24
N GLU A 53 -13.54 2.57 -12.41
CA GLU A 53 -13.00 3.87 -12.80
C GLU A 53 -11.93 4.38 -11.82
N PRO A 54 -10.67 4.52 -12.23
CA PRO A 54 -9.57 4.96 -11.37
C PRO A 54 -9.53 6.47 -11.12
N ARG A 55 -10.58 7.23 -11.45
CA ARG A 55 -10.53 8.70 -11.37
C ARG A 55 -10.55 9.24 -9.93
N THR A 56 -10.96 8.45 -8.95
CA THR A 56 -10.96 8.83 -7.52
C THR A 56 -10.76 7.61 -6.62
N GLY A 57 -9.49 7.23 -6.39
CA GLY A 57 -9.07 6.28 -5.36
C GLY A 57 -9.77 4.92 -5.32
N CYS A 58 -9.60 4.21 -4.21
CA CYS A 58 -10.18 2.90 -3.93
C CYS A 58 -11.36 3.06 -2.98
N SER A 59 -12.57 2.83 -3.50
CA SER A 59 -13.82 2.92 -2.75
C SER A 59 -14.36 1.57 -2.28
N ARG A 60 -14.00 0.47 -2.96
CA ARG A 60 -14.38 -0.89 -2.54
C ARG A 60 -13.18 -1.69 -2.06
N ARG A 61 -12.42 -2.27 -2.99
CA ARG A 61 -11.29 -3.14 -2.66
C ARG A 61 -10.00 -2.57 -3.21
N GLY A 62 -8.97 -2.52 -2.39
CA GLY A 62 -7.68 -1.97 -2.79
C GLY A 62 -6.50 -2.51 -1.99
N LEU A 63 -5.32 -2.41 -2.58
CA LEU A 63 -4.05 -2.66 -1.90
C LEU A 63 -3.13 -1.47 -2.15
N PHE A 64 -2.60 -0.87 -1.09
CA PHE A 64 -1.50 0.07 -1.12
C PHE A 64 -0.24 -0.61 -0.59
N MET A 65 0.90 -0.32 -1.22
CA MET A 65 2.22 -0.75 -0.76
C MET A 65 3.25 0.36 -0.92
N ALA A 66 4.10 0.53 0.08
CA ALA A 66 5.30 1.35 0.01
C ALA A 66 6.49 0.60 0.60
N PHE A 67 7.60 0.56 -0.12
CA PHE A 67 8.84 -0.07 0.31
C PHE A 67 9.94 0.98 0.44
N ASP A 68 10.52 1.05 1.63
CA ASP A 68 11.69 1.86 1.98
C ASP A 68 12.96 1.12 1.53
N ALA A 69 13.56 1.49 0.40
CA ALA A 69 14.76 0.81 -0.08
C ALA A 69 16.00 1.06 0.83
N GLY A 70 16.00 2.15 1.60
CA GLY A 70 17.11 2.49 2.49
C GLY A 70 17.10 1.76 3.82
N ARG A 71 15.90 1.46 4.37
CA ARG A 71 15.74 0.78 5.67
C ARG A 71 15.09 -0.59 5.58
N GLU A 72 14.79 -1.06 4.36
CA GLU A 72 14.09 -2.32 4.07
C GLU A 72 12.79 -2.47 4.89
N ARG A 73 11.97 -1.41 4.90
CA ARG A 73 10.66 -1.41 5.59
C ARG A 73 9.54 -1.48 4.57
N LEU A 74 8.56 -2.35 4.83
CA LEU A 74 7.37 -2.48 4.01
C LEU A 74 6.15 -1.94 4.78
N PHE A 75 5.45 -1.02 4.13
CA PHE A 75 4.16 -0.52 4.54
C PHE A 75 3.11 -1.04 3.58
N LEU A 76 1.97 -1.48 4.11
CA LEU A 76 0.86 -1.93 3.28
C LEU A 76 -0.48 -1.64 3.96
N MET A 77 -1.49 -1.40 3.14
CA MET A 77 -2.88 -1.28 3.57
C MET A 77 -3.78 -2.06 2.61
N LEU A 78 -4.67 -2.88 3.16
CA LEU A 78 -5.79 -3.47 2.43
C LEU A 78 -7.08 -2.74 2.76
N LEU A 79 -7.82 -2.40 1.71
CA LEU A 79 -9.19 -1.93 1.81
C LEU A 79 -10.15 -3.04 1.40
N ASP A 80 -11.25 -3.16 2.13
CA ASP A 80 -12.42 -3.96 1.77
C ASP A 80 -13.67 -3.15 2.10
N ASP A 81 -14.60 -3.07 1.15
CA ASP A 81 -15.77 -2.18 1.19
C ASP A 81 -15.45 -0.73 1.63
N GLY A 82 -14.31 -0.20 1.18
CA GLY A 82 -13.85 1.16 1.50
C GLY A 82 -13.26 1.31 2.91
N GLU A 83 -13.21 0.24 3.69
CA GLU A 83 -12.68 0.24 5.05
C GLU A 83 -11.30 -0.42 5.14
N PRO A 84 -10.39 0.08 6.01
CA PRO A 84 -9.09 -0.52 6.21
C PRO A 84 -9.22 -1.80 7.04
N VAL A 85 -9.20 -2.95 6.38
CA VAL A 85 -9.28 -4.27 7.02
C VAL A 85 -7.92 -4.82 7.47
N TYR A 86 -6.84 -4.26 6.92
CA TYR A 86 -5.49 -4.67 7.30
C TYR A 86 -4.47 -3.56 7.04
N LEU A 87 -3.53 -3.39 7.97
CA LEU A 87 -2.35 -2.55 7.80
C LEU A 87 -1.12 -3.29 8.33
N ALA A 88 0.00 -3.13 7.64
CA ALA A 88 1.31 -3.47 8.19
C ALA A 88 2.23 -2.26 8.07
N PRO A 89 2.93 -1.87 9.15
CA PRO A 89 2.84 -2.38 10.52
C PRO A 89 1.48 -2.13 11.20
N ALA A 90 0.97 -3.10 11.98
CA ALA A 90 -0.36 -3.04 12.60
C ALA A 90 -0.46 -2.13 13.84
N ARG A 91 0.68 -1.63 14.36
CA ARG A 91 0.76 -1.04 15.70
C ARG A 91 0.97 0.47 15.75
N THR A 92 1.27 1.14 14.65
CA THR A 92 1.54 2.57 14.71
C THR A 92 0.44 3.40 14.08
N GLY A 93 -0.08 3.06 12.90
CA GLY A 93 -0.86 4.04 12.12
C GLY A 93 -0.01 5.26 11.69
N HIS A 94 1.11 5.53 12.36
CA HIS A 94 2.16 6.48 12.01
C HIS A 94 3.00 5.95 10.84
N TRP A 95 2.87 6.61 9.72
CA TRP A 95 3.53 6.37 8.45
C TRP A 95 4.46 7.54 8.13
N PRO A 96 5.47 7.34 7.26
CA PRO A 96 6.33 8.43 6.81
C PRO A 96 5.55 9.55 6.12
N ALA A 97 5.86 10.81 6.46
CA ALA A 97 5.20 11.99 5.89
C ALA A 97 5.22 12.00 4.35
N THR A 98 6.35 11.58 3.76
CA THR A 98 6.56 11.40 2.32
C THR A 98 5.50 10.55 1.62
N LEU A 99 4.84 9.63 2.32
CA LEU A 99 3.83 8.75 1.72
C LEU A 99 2.45 9.41 1.60
N ALA A 100 2.21 10.55 2.27
CA ALA A 100 0.89 11.17 2.38
C ALA A 100 0.28 11.51 1.02
N GLU A 101 1.05 12.14 0.13
CA GLU A 101 0.56 12.53 -1.21
C GLU A 101 0.20 11.31 -2.06
N THR A 102 1.05 10.29 -2.06
CA THR A 102 0.76 9.07 -2.85
C THR A 102 -0.41 8.28 -2.26
N PHE A 103 -0.56 8.30 -0.93
CA PHE A 103 -1.70 7.69 -0.24
C PHE A 103 -3.02 8.41 -0.56
N ALA A 104 -3.00 9.74 -0.69
CA ALA A 104 -4.18 10.51 -1.08
C ALA A 104 -4.68 10.12 -2.49
N GLY A 105 -3.80 9.70 -3.40
CA GLY A 105 -4.19 9.11 -4.69
C GLY A 105 -4.85 7.73 -4.56
N PHE A 106 -4.49 6.96 -3.54
CA PHE A 106 -5.04 5.63 -3.28
C PHE A 106 -6.40 5.65 -2.60
N ALA A 107 -6.59 6.46 -1.55
CA ALA A 107 -7.83 6.47 -0.77
C ALA A 107 -8.14 7.89 -0.24
N PRO A 108 -8.55 8.82 -1.14
CA PRO A 108 -8.73 10.23 -0.80
C PRO A 108 -9.84 10.48 0.23
N GLU A 109 -10.85 9.62 0.26
CA GLU A 109 -12.04 9.75 1.12
C GLU A 109 -12.01 8.83 2.35
N LEU A 110 -10.85 8.23 2.66
CA LEU A 110 -10.74 7.32 3.78
C LEU A 110 -11.00 8.06 5.10
N ALA A 111 -12.06 7.68 5.82
CA ALA A 111 -12.49 8.37 7.03
C ALA A 111 -11.44 8.37 8.16
N ARG A 112 -10.58 7.34 8.20
CA ARG A 112 -9.51 7.18 9.19
C ARG A 112 -8.22 6.74 8.49
N PRO A 113 -7.50 7.67 7.84
CA PRO A 113 -6.24 7.34 7.20
C PRO A 113 -5.14 7.11 8.25
N PRO A 114 -3.99 6.55 7.85
CA PRO A 114 -2.80 6.56 8.68
C PRO A 114 -2.43 7.99 9.09
N VAL A 115 -1.82 8.15 10.26
CA VAL A 115 -1.16 9.39 10.66
C VAL A 115 0.17 9.48 9.91
N PHE A 116 0.50 10.62 9.31
CA PHE A 116 1.72 10.79 8.52
C PHE A 116 2.70 11.75 9.21
N ASP A 117 3.56 11.22 10.08
CA ASP A 117 4.42 12.03 10.96
C ASP A 117 5.84 11.44 11.20
N GLN A 118 6.19 10.36 10.52
CA GLN A 118 7.51 9.71 10.64
C GLN A 118 8.49 10.13 9.53
N GLU A 119 9.79 9.89 9.73
CA GLU A 119 10.88 10.05 8.74
C GLU A 119 11.65 8.74 8.41
#